data_AF-A0A961EU03-F1
#
_entry.id   AF-A0A961EU03-F1
#
_cell.length_a   1.000
_cell.length_b   1.000
_cell.length_c   1.000
_cell.angle_alpha   90.00
_cell.angle_beta   90.00
_cell.angle_gamma   90.00
#
_symmetry.space_group_name_H-M   'P 1'
#
loop_
_entity.id
_entity.type
_entity.pdbx_description
1 polymer ?
#
loop_
_entity_poly.entity_id
_entity_poly.type
_entity_poly.pdbx_seq_one_letter_code
_entity_poly.pdbx_strand_id
1 'polypeptide(L)'
;RTAILNSLVFLYTDPTEILSDQIRFRIDGLPPEYLIQFPNRIKGVSAEQIKSAFKKYVNRDDLFIVVVGPESLAKGLRNIAPVITMKAP
;
A
#
# COMPACT_ATOMS: atom_id res chain seq x y z
N ARG A 1 -11.33 0.67 -3.46
CA ARG A 1 -11.41 2.14 -3.67
C ARG A 1 -12.01 2.85 -2.46
N THR A 2 -13.23 2.53 -2.02
CA THR A 2 -13.88 3.18 -0.86
C THR A 2 -13.04 3.12 0.42
N ALA A 3 -12.46 1.96 0.75
CA ALA A 3 -11.59 1.84 1.93
C ALA A 3 -10.38 2.80 1.90
N ILE A 4 -9.75 3.00 0.74
CA ILE A 4 -8.64 3.94 0.55
C ILE A 4 -9.12 5.38 0.71
N LEU A 5 -10.28 5.73 0.15
CA LEU A 5 -10.83 7.08 0.32
C LEU A 5 -11.21 7.36 1.77
N ASN A 6 -11.76 6.37 2.47
CA ASN A 6 -12.10 6.49 3.88
C ASN A 6 -10.86 6.65 4.74
N SER A 7 -9.76 5.93 4.46
CA SER A 7 -8.52 6.13 5.21
C SER A 7 -7.90 7.51 5.02
N LEU A 8 -8.20 8.20 3.91
CA LEU A 8 -7.70 9.56 3.66
C LEU A 8 -8.40 10.63 4.52
N VAL A 9 -9.53 10.32 5.16
CA VAL A 9 -10.18 11.26 6.10
C VAL A 9 -9.29 11.54 7.32
N PHE A 10 -8.46 10.58 7.72
CA PHE A 10 -7.56 10.68 8.87
C PHE A 10 -6.40 11.66 8.62
N LEU A 11 -6.14 12.06 7.37
CA LEU A 11 -5.14 13.09 7.09
C LEU A 11 -5.62 14.50 7.49
N TYR A 12 -6.86 14.65 7.94
CA TYR A 12 -7.51 15.94 8.19
C TYR A 12 -8.10 16.08 9.59
N THR A 13 -7.81 15.14 10.50
CA THR A 13 -8.45 15.09 11.83
C THR A 13 -7.80 16.00 12.86
N ASP A 14 -6.50 16.26 12.77
CA ASP A 14 -5.74 17.10 13.70
C ASP A 14 -4.90 18.16 12.94
N PRO A 15 -5.00 19.46 13.28
CA PRO A 15 -4.18 20.52 12.65
C PRO A 15 -2.67 20.30 12.71
N THR A 16 -2.17 19.66 13.77
CA THR A 16 -0.76 19.33 13.98
C THR A 16 -0.30 18.23 13.02
N GLU A 17 -1.15 17.22 12.80
CA GLU A 17 -0.90 16.16 11.83
C GLU A 17 -0.90 16.70 10.41
N ILE A 18 -1.87 17.58 10.07
CA ILE A 18 -1.93 18.24 8.77
C ILE A 18 -0.64 19.02 8.49
N LEU A 19 -0.17 19.81 9.46
CA LEU A 19 1.08 20.58 9.31
C LEU A 19 2.29 19.64 9.15
N SER A 20 2.36 18.58 9.94
CA SER A 20 3.44 17.59 9.87
C SER A 20 3.49 16.89 8.51
N ASP A 21 2.34 16.51 7.98
CA ASP A 21 2.22 15.92 6.65
C ASP A 21 2.60 16.92 5.54
N GLN A 22 2.19 18.19 5.65
CA GLN A 22 2.61 19.23 4.69
C GLN A 22 4.13 19.41 4.66
N ILE A 23 4.78 19.41 5.83
CA ILE A 23 6.24 19.51 5.94
C ILE A 23 6.89 18.27 5.32
N ARG A 24 6.42 17.06 5.67
CA ARG A 24 6.92 15.80 5.10
C ARG A 24 6.83 15.80 3.58
N PHE A 25 5.67 16.14 3.03
CA PHE A 25 5.44 16.16 1.59
C PHE A 25 6.31 17.20 0.88
N ARG A 26 6.58 18.36 1.50
CA ARG A 26 7.52 19.34 0.95
C ARG A 26 8.96 18.81 0.94
N ILE A 27 9.39 18.11 1.99
CA ILE A 27 10.71 17.47 2.06
C ILE A 27 10.84 16.39 0.97
N ASP A 28 9.78 15.61 0.75
CA ASP A 28 9.72 14.58 -0.28
C ASP A 28 9.57 15.15 -1.71
N GLY A 29 9.51 16.48 -1.88
CA GLY A 29 9.39 17.14 -3.18
C GLY A 29 8.01 17.03 -3.83
N LEU A 30 6.96 16.74 -3.04
CA LEU A 30 5.60 16.63 -3.55
C LEU A 30 4.93 18.01 -3.71
N PRO A 31 3.88 18.12 -4.56
CA PRO A 31 3.17 19.37 -4.78
C PRO A 31 2.52 19.93 -3.49
N PRO A 32 2.42 21.26 -3.31
CA PRO A 32 1.79 21.86 -2.14
C PRO A 32 0.33 21.43 -1.95
N GLU A 33 -0.38 21.18 -3.05
CA GLU A 33 -1.79 20.77 -3.04
C GLU A 33 -1.95 19.24 -2.95
N TYR A 34 -0.89 18.49 -2.64
CA TYR A 34 -0.91 17.03 -2.64
C TYR A 34 -2.04 16.45 -1.79
N LEU A 35 -2.22 16.96 -0.57
CA LEU A 35 -3.31 16.57 0.33
C LEU A 35 -4.68 16.68 -0.38
N ILE A 36 -4.92 17.80 -1.06
CA ILE A 36 -6.20 18.08 -1.75
C ILE A 36 -6.35 17.24 -3.03
N GLN A 37 -5.28 17.15 -3.83
CA GLN A 37 -5.34 16.51 -5.15
C GLN A 37 -5.31 14.99 -5.08
N PHE A 38 -4.63 14.39 -4.09
CA PHE A 38 -4.47 12.95 -4.02
C PHE A 38 -5.80 12.20 -3.91
N PRO A 39 -6.75 12.57 -3.01
CA PRO A 39 -8.08 11.95 -2.97
C PRO A 39 -8.83 12.10 -4.29
N ASN A 40 -8.72 13.25 -4.95
CA ASN A 40 -9.38 13.49 -6.24
C ASN A 40 -8.81 12.60 -7.35
N ARG A 41 -7.49 12.40 -7.38
CA ARG A 41 -6.84 11.46 -8.30
C ARG A 41 -7.27 10.02 -8.04
N ILE A 42 -7.35 9.60 -6.78
CA ILE A 42 -7.86 8.27 -6.41
C ILE A 42 -9.33 8.09 -6.83
N LYS A 43 -10.15 9.14 -6.79
CA LYS A 43 -11.52 9.11 -7.32
C LYS A 43 -11.55 8.96 -8.86
N GLY A 44 -10.55 9.46 -9.57
CA GLY A 44 -10.45 9.35 -11.03
C GLY A 44 -9.96 7.99 -11.55
N VAL A 45 -9.47 7.10 -10.68
CA VAL A 45 -8.90 5.81 -11.10
C VAL A 45 -10.00 4.89 -11.67
N SER A 46 -9.80 4.44 -12.91
CA SER A 46 -10.69 3.49 -13.60
C SER A 46 -10.31 2.03 -13.34
N ALA A 47 -11.24 1.10 -13.64
CA ALA A 47 -10.98 -0.33 -13.54
C ALA A 47 -9.90 -0.81 -14.53
N GLU A 48 -9.83 -0.19 -15.70
CA GLU A 48 -8.87 -0.47 -16.76
C GLU A 48 -7.46 -0.07 -16.33
N GLN A 49 -7.33 1.07 -15.66
CA GLN A 49 -6.06 1.51 -15.08
C GLN A 49 -5.58 0.55 -13.99
N ILE A 50 -6.48 0.06 -13.14
CA ILE A 50 -6.16 -0.96 -12.11
C ILE A 50 -5.69 -2.25 -12.77
N LYS A 51 -6.42 -2.76 -13.78
CA LYS A 51 -6.04 -3.97 -14.52
C LYS A 51 -4.69 -3.81 -15.21
N SER A 52 -4.44 -2.64 -15.80
CA SER A 52 -3.18 -2.34 -16.48
C SER A 52 -2.01 -2.26 -15.50
N ALA A 53 -2.20 -1.61 -14.35
CA ALA A 53 -1.21 -1.56 -13.28
C ALA A 53 -0.90 -2.95 -12.71
N PHE A 54 -1.93 -3.79 -12.51
CA PHE A 54 -1.75 -5.18 -12.10
C PHE A 54 -0.87 -5.94 -13.09
N LYS A 55 -1.19 -5.90 -14.39
CA LYS A 55 -0.38 -6.55 -15.43
C LYS A 55 1.05 -6.02 -15.52
N LYS A 56 1.25 -4.73 -15.23
CA LYS A 56 2.55 -4.07 -15.33
C LYS A 56 3.48 -4.39 -14.16
N TYR A 57 2.94 -4.46 -12.95
CA TYR A 57 3.76 -4.51 -11.72
C TYR A 57 3.62 -5.81 -10.94
N VAL A 58 2.56 -6.60 -11.14
CA VAL A 58 2.38 -7.88 -10.45
C VAL A 58 2.84 -9.00 -11.37
N ASN A 59 4.03 -9.52 -11.09
CA ASN A 59 4.52 -10.77 -11.65
C ASN A 59 4.30 -11.89 -10.63
N ARG A 60 3.61 -12.96 -11.03
CA ARG A 60 3.29 -14.07 -10.14
C ARG A 60 4.54 -14.83 -9.70
N ASP A 61 5.56 -14.87 -10.56
CA ASP A 61 6.81 -15.58 -10.29
C ASP A 61 7.69 -14.84 -9.27
N ASP A 62 7.46 -13.54 -9.05
CA ASP A 62 8.17 -12.71 -8.07
C ASP A 62 7.44 -12.64 -6.71
N LEU A 63 6.37 -13.42 -6.51
CA LEU A 63 5.62 -13.44 -5.26
C LEU A 63 6.20 -14.45 -4.28
N PHE A 64 6.44 -14.00 -3.05
CA PHE A 64 6.91 -14.84 -1.94
C PHE A 64 5.96 -14.74 -0.76
N ILE A 65 5.78 -15.86 -0.06
CA ILE A 65 5.06 -15.91 1.22
C ILE A 65 6.09 -15.92 2.32
N VAL A 66 6.08 -14.91 3.20
CA VAL A 66 6.96 -14.88 4.37
C VAL A 66 6.19 -15.37 5.58
N VAL A 67 6.70 -16.39 6.25
CA VAL A 67 6.14 -16.95 7.48
C VAL A 67 7.12 -16.73 8.62
N VAL A 68 6.69 -16.01 9.64
CA VAL A 68 7.45 -15.82 10.88
C VAL A 68 6.79 -16.65 11.98
N GLY A 69 7.49 -17.67 12.48
CA GLY A 69 6.96 -18.59 13.49
C GLY A 69 7.25 -20.07 13.22
N PRO A 70 6.44 -21.00 13.77
CA PRO A 70 6.64 -22.44 13.61
C PRO A 70 6.59 -22.89 12.15
N GLU A 71 7.50 -23.78 11.75
CA GLU A 71 7.59 -24.28 10.37
C GLU A 71 6.32 -25.02 9.92
N SER A 72 5.55 -25.58 10.87
CA SER A 72 4.28 -26.25 10.59
C SER A 72 3.29 -25.37 9.81
N LEU A 73 3.35 -24.04 9.97
CA LEU A 73 2.51 -23.08 9.28
C LEU A 73 2.84 -22.97 7.77
N ALA A 74 4.08 -23.28 7.37
CA ALA A 74 4.52 -23.16 5.98
C ALA A 74 4.01 -24.29 5.08
N LYS A 75 3.62 -25.44 5.66
CA LYS A 75 3.38 -26.69 4.91
C LYS A 75 2.30 -26.56 3.83
N GLY A 76 1.19 -25.88 4.10
CA GLY A 76 0.09 -25.68 3.14
C GLY A 76 0.32 -24.54 2.14
N LEU A 77 1.23 -23.62 2.44
CA LEU A 77 1.43 -22.38 1.69
C LEU A 77 2.36 -22.55 0.48
N ARG A 78 3.23 -23.58 0.52
CA ARG A 78 4.16 -23.93 -0.57
C ARG A 78 3.45 -24.29 -1.89
N ASN A 79 2.15 -24.61 -1.84
CA ASN A 79 1.34 -24.87 -3.04
C ASN A 79 0.86 -23.58 -3.74
N ILE A 80 1.02 -22.41 -3.11
CA ILE A 80 0.52 -21.13 -3.61
C ILE A 80 1.66 -20.32 -4.23
N ALA A 81 2.77 -20.20 -3.51
CA ALA A 81 3.98 -19.49 -3.90
C ALA A 81 5.17 -19.97 -3.04
N PRO A 82 6.43 -19.70 -3.45
CA PRO A 82 7.61 -19.96 -2.63
C PRO A 82 7.47 -19.37 -1.23
N VAL A 83 7.82 -20.16 -0.20
CA VAL A 83 7.69 -19.75 1.21
C VAL A 83 9.07 -19.51 1.82
N ILE A 84 9.28 -18.31 2.36
CA ILE A 84 10.45 -17.94 3.15
C ILE A 84 10.05 -18.02 4.62
N THR A 85 10.72 -18.89 5.39
CA THR A 85 10.42 -19.05 6.83
C THR A 85 11.48 -18.35 7.67
N MET A 86 11.05 -17.57 8.65
CA MET A 86 11.91 -16.90 9.62
C MET A 86 11.51 -17.35 11.02
N LYS A 87 12.51 -17.60 11.88
CA LYS A 87 12.26 -17.82 13.31
C LYS A 87 11.99 -16.47 13.96
N ALA A 88 10.94 -16.40 14.79
CA ALA A 88 10.75 -15.25 15.67
C ALA A 88 11.91 -15.21 16.68
N PRO A 89 12.39 -14.00 17.06
CA PRO A 89 13.44 -13.84 18.07
C PRO A 89 13.03 -14.41 19.44
#